data_AF-A0A7V2Y3G0-F1
#
_entry.id   AF-A0A7V2Y3G0-F1
#
_cell.length_a   1.000
_cell.length_b   1.000
_cell.length_c   1.000
_cell.angle_alpha   90.00
_cell.angle_beta   90.00
_cell.angle_gamma   90.00
#
_symmetry.space_group_name_H-M   'P 1'
#
loop_
_entity.id
_entity.type
_entity.pdbx_description
1 polymer ?
#
loop_
_entity_poly.entity_id
_entity_poly.type
_entity_poly.pdbx_seq_one_letter_code
_entity_poly.pdbx_strand_id
1 'polypeptide(L)'
;MPVSLTRMAAVILSAAAVLIAACAPPVPPSSEEEPSAIEIAGVFRQALYPMTSLLATTPGVVGWGDGGRGAPVFMTDEIKASVVENVRQAKERYSSCKNYAEALNIVNAELEQSIAEAESQFRWRTMMGFIEAYETINPNTLKMARIKERVQIQMNCPEVALKGFFVDKEKNDTYAFFHVVLHPGNEEKRVQARVGDEFYGLRFVEIIGKRRGAVLEYLAVPGQTFRVMGP
;
A
#
# COMPACT_ATOMS: atom_id res chain seq x y z
N MET A 1 64.60 -16.77 66.22
CA MET A 1 63.43 -17.62 66.53
C MET A 1 62.74 -17.96 65.21
N PRO A 2 62.71 -19.25 64.79
CA PRO A 2 62.25 -19.65 63.47
C PRO A 2 60.72 -19.79 63.43
N VAL A 3 60.09 -19.22 62.41
CA VAL A 3 58.65 -19.32 62.17
C VAL A 3 58.34 -20.63 61.42
N SER A 4 57.46 -21.42 62.02
CA SER A 4 57.08 -22.79 61.66
C SER A 4 56.34 -22.88 60.31
N LEU A 5 56.92 -23.64 59.37
CA LEU A 5 56.50 -23.85 57.98
C LEU A 5 55.34 -24.85 57.78
N THR A 6 54.46 -25.02 58.77
CA THR A 6 53.51 -26.16 58.82
C THR A 6 52.04 -25.83 58.59
N ARG A 7 51.68 -24.57 58.29
CA ARG A 7 50.27 -24.16 58.10
C ARG A 7 49.83 -23.82 56.68
N MET A 8 50.70 -23.94 55.67
CA MET A 8 50.33 -23.67 54.26
C MET A 8 49.90 -24.90 53.45
N ALA A 9 50.06 -26.12 53.97
CA ALA A 9 49.77 -27.34 53.19
C ALA A 9 48.28 -27.76 53.20
N ALA A 10 47.45 -27.21 54.08
CA ALA A 10 46.06 -27.67 54.27
C ALA A 10 45.00 -26.92 53.44
N VAL A 11 45.34 -25.79 52.80
CA VAL A 11 44.38 -24.99 51.99
C VAL A 11 44.42 -25.36 50.51
N ILE A 12 45.49 -26.02 50.03
CA ILE A 12 45.64 -26.35 48.61
C ILE A 12 44.91 -27.65 48.23
N LEU A 13 44.59 -28.54 49.19
CA LEU A 13 43.92 -29.80 48.90
C LEU A 13 42.38 -29.73 48.84
N SER A 14 41.74 -28.67 49.35
CA SER A 14 40.26 -28.55 49.28
C SER A 14 39.75 -27.77 48.06
N ALA A 15 40.64 -27.25 47.21
CA ALA A 15 40.29 -26.55 45.97
C ALA A 15 40.28 -27.46 44.74
N ALA A 16 40.78 -28.70 44.83
CA ALA A 16 40.86 -29.62 43.70
C ALA A 16 39.60 -30.50 43.53
N ALA A 17 38.71 -30.58 44.52
CA ALA A 17 37.52 -31.43 44.47
C ALA A 17 36.26 -30.74 43.88
N VAL A 18 36.31 -29.44 43.60
CA VAL A 18 35.17 -28.69 43.00
C VAL A 18 35.25 -28.63 41.47
N LEU A 19 36.32 -29.10 40.85
CA LEU A 19 36.53 -29.01 39.40
C LEU A 19 36.04 -30.22 38.59
N ILE A 20 35.44 -31.25 39.20
CA ILE A 20 35.05 -32.49 38.50
C ILE A 20 33.52 -32.56 38.24
N ALA A 21 32.72 -31.63 38.76
CA ALA A 21 31.25 -31.66 38.59
C ALA A 21 30.70 -30.79 37.44
N ALA A 22 31.54 -30.28 36.52
CA ALA A 22 31.12 -29.35 35.46
C ALA A 22 31.28 -29.90 34.02
N CYS A 23 31.45 -31.20 33.84
CA CYS A 23 31.40 -31.84 32.51
C CYS A 23 30.09 -32.61 32.34
N ALA A 24 28.95 -31.92 32.42
CA ALA A 24 27.81 -32.37 31.64
C ALA A 24 28.18 -32.19 30.15
N PRO A 25 28.00 -33.20 29.27
CA PRO A 25 28.23 -33.01 27.85
C PRO A 25 27.41 -31.79 27.41
N PRO A 26 27.98 -30.87 26.60
CA PRO A 26 27.21 -29.75 26.07
C PRO A 26 25.99 -30.36 25.38
N VAL A 27 24.80 -29.97 25.86
CA VAL A 27 23.54 -30.35 25.21
C VAL A 27 23.74 -30.06 23.72
N PRO A 28 23.57 -31.04 22.82
CA PRO A 28 23.75 -30.79 21.40
C PRO A 28 22.91 -29.57 21.06
N PRO A 29 23.47 -28.58 20.31
CA PRO A 29 22.71 -27.40 19.94
C PRO A 29 21.37 -27.88 19.39
N SER A 30 20.28 -27.45 20.03
CA SER A 30 18.92 -27.66 19.54
C SER A 30 18.98 -27.47 18.03
N SER A 31 18.68 -28.49 17.25
CA SER A 31 18.55 -28.34 15.81
C SER A 31 17.61 -27.16 15.60
N GLU A 32 18.13 -26.03 15.13
CA GLU A 32 17.30 -24.88 14.79
C GLU A 32 16.36 -25.37 13.71
N GLU A 33 15.11 -25.66 14.10
CA GLU A 33 14.09 -26.10 13.16
C GLU A 33 13.96 -24.99 12.11
N GLU A 34 14.17 -25.35 10.84
CA GLU A 34 14.03 -24.39 9.75
C GLU A 34 12.62 -23.79 9.78
N PRO A 35 12.48 -22.47 9.57
CA PRO A 35 11.17 -21.83 9.64
C PRO A 35 10.21 -22.43 8.61
N SER A 36 8.98 -22.66 9.04
CA SER A 36 7.90 -23.16 8.18
C SER A 36 7.50 -22.11 7.14
N ALA A 37 6.90 -22.55 6.03
CA ALA A 37 6.40 -21.65 4.99
C ALA A 37 5.40 -20.61 5.54
N ILE A 38 4.58 -21.02 6.52
CA ILE A 38 3.57 -20.17 7.15
C ILE A 38 4.20 -19.08 8.01
N GLU A 39 5.28 -19.39 8.74
CA GLU A 39 6.00 -18.41 9.56
C GLU A 39 6.70 -17.37 8.68
N ILE A 40 7.35 -17.81 7.59
CA ILE A 40 7.97 -16.91 6.61
C ILE A 40 6.90 -15.99 6.00
N ALA A 41 5.77 -16.55 5.55
CA ALA A 41 4.64 -15.76 5.04
C ALA A 41 4.11 -14.77 6.10
N GLY A 42 4.08 -15.16 7.38
CA GLY A 42 3.73 -14.30 8.50
C GLY A 42 4.60 -13.04 8.60
N VAL A 43 5.90 -13.15 8.35
CA VAL A 43 6.80 -11.99 8.33
C VAL A 43 6.47 -11.04 7.19
N PHE A 44 6.18 -11.56 5.99
CA PHE A 44 5.73 -10.73 4.87
C PHE A 44 4.40 -10.05 5.17
N ARG A 45 3.45 -10.74 5.81
CA ARG A 45 2.17 -10.13 6.23
C ARG A 45 2.39 -8.99 7.21
N GLN A 46 3.32 -9.12 8.15
CA GLN A 46 3.67 -8.04 9.08
C GLN A 46 4.28 -6.85 8.32
N ALA A 47 5.16 -7.11 7.34
CA ALA A 47 5.72 -6.05 6.49
C ALA A 47 4.64 -5.31 5.68
N LEU A 48 3.63 -6.03 5.18
CA LEU A 48 2.53 -5.50 4.38
C LEU A 48 1.40 -4.86 5.21
N TYR A 49 1.38 -5.09 6.52
CA TYR A 49 0.32 -4.66 7.43
C TYR A 49 -0.06 -3.17 7.30
N PRO A 50 0.89 -2.23 7.18
CA PRO A 50 0.54 -0.82 7.02
C PRO A 50 -0.38 -0.59 5.80
N MET A 51 -0.15 -1.26 4.67
CA MET A 51 -0.99 -1.09 3.48
C MET A 51 -2.32 -1.83 3.57
N THR A 52 -2.32 -3.05 4.11
CA THR A 52 -3.56 -3.83 4.27
C THR A 52 -4.51 -3.20 5.27
N SER A 53 -3.97 -2.55 6.31
CA SER A 53 -4.78 -1.75 7.25
C SER A 53 -5.51 -0.60 6.56
N LEU A 54 -4.89 0.02 5.54
CA LEU A 54 -5.54 1.07 4.74
C LEU A 54 -6.70 0.51 3.92
N LEU A 55 -6.59 -0.70 3.36
CA LEU A 55 -7.70 -1.35 2.65
C LEU A 55 -8.88 -1.68 3.57
N ALA A 56 -8.60 -2.08 4.81
CA ALA A 56 -9.62 -2.43 5.79
C ALA A 56 -10.42 -1.21 6.28
N THR A 57 -9.87 0.00 6.14
CA THR A 57 -10.68 1.21 6.41
C THR A 57 -11.81 1.29 5.40
N THR A 58 -13.01 1.68 5.84
CA THR A 58 -14.11 1.97 4.92
C THR A 58 -13.58 2.94 3.86
N PRO A 59 -13.78 2.69 2.55
CA PRO A 59 -13.49 3.68 1.53
C PRO A 59 -14.13 4.97 2.01
N GLY A 60 -13.31 5.97 2.34
CA GLY A 60 -13.83 7.29 2.61
C GLY A 60 -14.67 7.60 1.38
N VAL A 61 -15.98 7.76 1.57
CA VAL A 61 -16.88 8.07 0.47
C VAL A 61 -16.25 9.27 -0.20
N VAL A 62 -15.71 9.09 -1.41
CA VAL A 62 -15.26 10.19 -2.26
C VAL A 62 -16.51 10.88 -2.81
N GLY A 63 -17.44 11.18 -1.91
CA GLY A 63 -18.59 12.04 -2.11
C GLY A 63 -18.13 13.38 -1.61
N TRP A 64 -17.75 14.24 -2.55
CA TRP A 64 -17.63 15.66 -2.27
C TRP A 64 -19.04 16.19 -2.04
N GLY A 65 -19.50 16.05 -0.80
CA GLY A 65 -20.85 16.35 -0.37
C GLY A 65 -20.98 16.14 1.13
N ASP A 66 -20.78 17.24 1.84
CA ASP A 66 -21.16 17.49 3.23
C ASP A 66 -20.12 17.16 4.33
N GLY A 67 -19.96 18.14 5.22
CA GLY A 67 -18.89 18.22 6.19
C GLY A 67 -18.97 17.15 7.28
N GLY A 68 -17.82 16.55 7.56
CA GLY A 68 -17.55 15.90 8.84
C GLY A 68 -17.64 14.38 8.84
N ARG A 69 -16.47 13.73 8.74
CA ARG A 69 -16.00 12.62 9.59
C ARG A 69 -14.66 12.09 9.06
N GLY A 70 -13.57 12.48 9.74
CA GLY A 70 -12.22 11.93 9.57
C GLY A 70 -11.53 12.32 8.27
N ALA A 71 -10.30 12.85 8.34
CA ALA A 71 -9.45 12.88 7.15
C ALA A 71 -9.28 11.43 6.65
N PRO A 72 -9.54 11.12 5.37
CA PRO A 72 -9.32 9.78 4.87
C PRO A 72 -7.85 9.43 5.09
N VAL A 73 -7.57 8.23 5.63
CA VAL A 73 -6.19 7.77 5.74
C VAL A 73 -5.76 7.36 4.34
N PHE A 74 -4.91 8.18 3.72
CA PHE A 74 -4.40 7.94 2.37
C PHE A 74 -3.05 7.23 2.41
N MET A 75 -2.76 6.46 1.35
CA MET A 75 -1.40 5.97 1.11
C MET A 75 -0.47 7.15 0.83
N THR A 76 0.56 7.32 1.66
CA THR A 76 1.63 8.29 1.44
C THR A 76 2.86 7.61 0.84
N ASP A 77 3.74 8.38 0.20
CA ASP A 77 4.97 7.84 -0.40
C ASP A 77 5.92 7.29 0.68
N GLU A 78 5.89 7.84 1.90
CA GLU A 78 6.68 7.34 3.03
C GLU A 78 6.20 5.96 3.51
N ILE A 79 4.88 5.76 3.64
CA ILE A 79 4.31 4.45 4.00
C ILE A 79 4.67 3.43 2.92
N LYS A 80 4.51 3.80 1.66
CA LYS A 80 4.84 2.94 0.51
C LYS A 80 6.32 2.54 0.54
N ALA A 81 7.22 3.50 0.65
CA ALA A 81 8.67 3.26 0.69
C ALA A 81 9.06 2.38 1.89
N SER A 82 8.49 2.63 3.07
CA SER A 82 8.74 1.82 4.26
C SER A 82 8.29 0.36 4.07
N VAL A 83 7.13 0.14 3.46
CA VAL A 83 6.62 -1.22 3.24
C VAL A 83 7.44 -1.98 2.21
N VAL A 84 7.79 -1.34 1.10
CA VAL A 84 8.67 -1.92 0.07
C VAL A 84 10.01 -2.33 0.66
N GLU A 85 10.59 -1.47 1.51
CA GLU A 85 11.84 -1.74 2.20
C GLU A 85 11.71 -2.91 3.20
N ASN A 86 10.64 -2.97 3.99
CA ASN A 86 10.38 -4.09 4.91
C ASN A 86 10.22 -5.43 4.16
N VAL A 87 9.54 -5.41 3.00
CA VAL A 87 9.38 -6.59 2.14
C VAL A 87 10.73 -7.02 1.55
N ARG A 88 11.58 -6.07 1.13
CA ARG A 88 12.93 -6.35 0.65
C ARG A 88 13.79 -7.02 1.73
N GLN A 89 13.76 -6.49 2.95
CA GLN A 89 14.49 -7.07 4.08
C GLN A 89 14.00 -8.48 4.42
N ALA A 90 12.67 -8.70 4.41
CA ALA A 90 12.10 -10.03 4.62
C ALA A 90 12.56 -11.03 3.53
N LYS A 91 12.58 -10.61 2.27
CA LYS A 91 13.10 -11.39 1.15
C LYS A 91 14.56 -11.76 1.34
N GLU A 92 15.43 -10.81 1.68
CA GLU A 92 16.85 -11.07 1.89
C GLU A 92 17.07 -12.07 3.03
N ARG A 93 16.36 -11.90 4.15
CA ARG A 93 16.46 -12.75 5.34
C ARG A 93 16.09 -14.21 5.08
N TYR A 94 15.03 -14.47 4.31
CA TYR A 94 14.50 -15.84 4.12
C TYR A 94 14.81 -16.45 2.76
N SER A 95 15.50 -15.74 1.86
CA SER A 95 15.82 -16.20 0.51
C SER A 95 16.58 -17.54 0.44
N SER A 96 17.36 -17.87 1.47
CA SER A 96 18.12 -19.12 1.56
C SER A 96 17.36 -20.27 2.22
N CYS A 97 16.16 -20.04 2.76
CA CYS A 97 15.40 -21.07 3.46
C CYS A 97 14.73 -22.03 2.46
N LYS A 98 14.69 -23.32 2.81
CA LYS A 98 14.09 -24.36 1.96
C LYS A 98 12.62 -24.11 1.66
N ASN A 99 11.85 -23.64 2.64
CA ASN A 99 10.41 -23.39 2.53
C ASN A 99 10.05 -22.03 1.90
N TYR A 100 11.05 -21.26 1.44
CA TYR A 100 10.85 -19.91 0.91
C TYR A 100 9.93 -19.87 -0.32
N ALA A 101 10.12 -20.80 -1.26
CA ALA A 101 9.31 -20.84 -2.48
C ALA A 101 7.81 -21.06 -2.19
N GLU A 102 7.49 -21.92 -1.23
CA GLU A 102 6.12 -22.16 -0.79
C GLU A 102 5.53 -20.93 -0.09
N ALA A 103 6.31 -20.28 0.78
CA ALA A 103 5.91 -19.04 1.43
C ALA A 103 5.61 -17.93 0.42
N LEU A 104 6.43 -17.79 -0.63
CA LEU A 104 6.19 -16.81 -1.69
C LEU A 104 4.91 -17.07 -2.46
N ASN A 105 4.55 -18.34 -2.72
CA ASN A 105 3.29 -18.65 -3.39
C ASN A 105 2.08 -18.16 -2.58
N ILE A 106 2.12 -18.34 -1.26
CA ILE A 106 1.10 -17.84 -0.34
C ILE A 106 1.03 -16.30 -0.39
N VAL A 107 2.17 -15.63 -0.22
CA VAL A 107 2.25 -14.16 -0.20
C VAL A 107 1.85 -13.54 -1.54
N ASN A 108 2.24 -14.16 -2.66
CA ASN A 108 1.86 -13.70 -4.00
C ASN A 108 0.34 -13.76 -4.19
N ALA A 109 -0.32 -14.84 -3.76
CA ALA A 109 -1.77 -14.95 -3.84
C ALA A 109 -2.48 -13.87 -2.99
N GLU A 110 -1.98 -13.60 -1.79
CA GLU A 110 -2.51 -12.55 -0.90
C GLU A 110 -2.31 -11.14 -1.48
N LEU A 111 -1.15 -10.87 -2.09
CA LEU A 111 -0.89 -9.61 -2.77
C LEU A 111 -1.81 -9.41 -3.98
N GLU A 112 -2.01 -10.45 -4.79
CA GLU A 112 -2.93 -10.38 -5.93
C GLU A 112 -4.38 -10.14 -5.48
N GLN A 113 -4.81 -10.77 -4.38
CA GLN A 113 -6.11 -10.50 -3.77
C GLN A 113 -6.20 -9.05 -3.28
N SER A 114 -5.16 -8.54 -2.61
CA SER A 114 -5.12 -7.16 -2.11
C SER A 114 -5.15 -6.13 -3.26
N ILE A 115 -4.50 -6.43 -4.39
CA ILE A 115 -4.54 -5.60 -5.61
C ILE A 115 -5.96 -5.57 -6.18
N ALA A 116 -6.63 -6.72 -6.28
CA ALA A 116 -8.00 -6.80 -6.77
C ALA A 116 -8.99 -6.07 -5.84
N GLU A 117 -8.78 -6.17 -4.52
CA GLU A 117 -9.58 -5.44 -3.53
C GLU A 117 -9.34 -3.93 -3.65
N ALA A 118 -8.09 -3.48 -3.77
CA ALA A 118 -7.76 -2.07 -3.98
C ALA A 118 -8.40 -1.50 -5.26
N GLU A 119 -8.41 -2.28 -6.35
CA GLU A 119 -9.07 -1.94 -7.60
C GLU A 119 -10.59 -1.81 -7.41
N SER A 120 -11.23 -2.75 -6.71
CA SER A 120 -12.67 -2.72 -6.44
C SER A 120 -13.10 -1.51 -5.60
N GLN A 121 -12.19 -0.98 -4.78
CA GLN A 121 -12.39 0.21 -3.95
C GLN A 121 -11.89 1.51 -4.61
N PHE A 122 -11.41 1.46 -5.86
CA PHE A 122 -10.80 2.60 -6.57
C PHE A 122 -9.63 3.26 -5.80
N ARG A 123 -8.91 2.51 -4.98
CA ARG A 123 -7.76 2.98 -4.17
C ARG A 123 -6.45 2.87 -4.96
N TRP A 124 -6.33 3.64 -6.03
CA TRP A 124 -5.22 3.55 -6.99
C TRP A 124 -3.82 3.70 -6.37
N ARG A 125 -3.65 4.63 -5.41
CA ARG A 125 -2.35 4.80 -4.71
C ARG A 125 -1.98 3.58 -3.88
N THR A 126 -2.95 2.99 -3.19
CA THR A 126 -2.75 1.78 -2.41
C THR A 126 -2.45 0.58 -3.32
N MET A 127 -3.15 0.48 -4.44
CA MET A 127 -2.91 -0.52 -5.48
C MET A 127 -1.48 -0.43 -6.03
N MET A 128 -0.97 0.79 -6.31
CA MET A 128 0.41 1.01 -6.73
C MET A 128 1.42 0.49 -5.69
N GLY A 129 1.17 0.73 -4.39
CA GLY A 129 2.03 0.20 -3.32
C GLY A 129 2.09 -1.33 -3.29
N PHE A 130 0.94 -2.01 -3.47
CA PHE A 130 0.93 -3.47 -3.58
C PHE A 130 1.65 -4.00 -4.83
N ILE A 131 1.54 -3.29 -5.95
CA ILE A 131 2.26 -3.64 -7.18
C ILE A 131 3.78 -3.51 -6.97
N GLU A 132 4.26 -2.43 -6.36
CA GLU A 132 5.69 -2.25 -6.06
C GLU A 132 6.21 -3.30 -5.06
N ALA A 133 5.42 -3.64 -4.05
CA ALA A 133 5.74 -4.74 -3.12
C ALA A 133 5.81 -6.09 -3.84
N TYR A 134 4.88 -6.38 -4.76
CA TYR A 134 4.91 -7.59 -5.57
C TYR A 134 6.14 -7.62 -6.50
N GLU A 135 6.47 -6.52 -7.17
CA GLU A 135 7.65 -6.40 -8.04
C GLU A 135 8.96 -6.60 -7.28
N THR A 136 8.99 -6.22 -5.99
CA THR A 136 10.14 -6.47 -5.10
C THR A 136 10.38 -7.97 -4.90
N ILE A 137 9.30 -8.76 -4.81
CA ILE A 137 9.38 -10.22 -4.68
C ILE A 137 9.68 -10.86 -6.04
N ASN A 138 8.86 -10.56 -7.06
CA ASN A 138 8.92 -11.13 -8.41
C ASN A 138 9.15 -10.04 -9.47
N PRO A 139 10.42 -9.66 -9.74
CA PRO A 139 10.72 -8.61 -10.69
C PRO A 139 10.35 -9.03 -12.13
N ASN A 140 10.09 -8.03 -12.98
CA ASN A 140 9.87 -8.17 -14.43
C ASN A 140 8.62 -8.97 -14.84
N THR A 141 7.59 -8.99 -14.01
CA THR A 141 6.32 -9.65 -14.36
C THR A 141 5.49 -8.76 -15.31
N LEU A 142 5.27 -9.21 -16.55
CA LEU A 142 4.48 -8.48 -17.56
C LEU A 142 3.04 -8.17 -17.09
N LYS A 143 2.42 -9.08 -16.33
CA LYS A 143 1.09 -8.89 -15.73
C LYS A 143 1.08 -7.61 -14.88
N MET A 144 2.05 -7.46 -13.98
CA MET A 144 2.12 -6.31 -13.07
C MET A 144 2.49 -5.02 -13.80
N ALA A 145 3.39 -5.07 -14.80
CA ALA A 145 3.72 -3.90 -15.61
C ALA A 145 2.48 -3.29 -16.31
N ARG A 146 1.61 -4.13 -16.87
CA ARG A 146 0.35 -3.68 -17.51
C ARG A 146 -0.64 -3.08 -16.52
N ILE A 147 -0.75 -3.67 -15.33
CA ILE A 147 -1.61 -3.16 -14.27
C ILE A 147 -1.05 -1.82 -13.77
N LYS A 148 0.26 -1.72 -13.57
CA LYS A 148 0.97 -0.51 -13.14
C LYS A 148 0.71 0.67 -14.07
N GLU A 149 0.81 0.46 -15.38
CA GLU A 149 0.51 1.48 -16.39
C GLU A 149 -0.93 1.98 -16.27
N ARG A 150 -1.90 1.07 -16.13
CA ARG A 150 -3.31 1.44 -15.93
C ARG A 150 -3.51 2.25 -14.65
N VAL A 151 -2.91 1.82 -13.55
CA VAL A 151 -3.00 2.52 -12.26
C VAL A 151 -2.40 3.92 -12.38
N GLN A 152 -1.28 4.08 -13.07
CA GLN A 152 -0.66 5.38 -13.31
C GLN A 152 -1.58 6.33 -14.08
N ILE A 153 -2.28 5.81 -15.10
CA ILE A 153 -3.29 6.59 -15.84
C ILE A 153 -4.41 7.05 -14.90
N GLN A 154 -4.93 6.15 -14.05
CA GLN A 154 -6.01 6.49 -13.11
C GLN A 154 -5.56 7.47 -12.02
N MET A 155 -4.31 7.40 -11.57
CA MET A 155 -3.76 8.35 -10.60
C MET A 155 -3.64 9.77 -11.17
N ASN A 156 -3.57 9.90 -12.49
CA ASN A 156 -3.55 11.19 -13.19
C ASN A 156 -4.96 11.69 -13.56
N CYS A 157 -6.02 10.95 -13.20
CA CYS A 157 -7.40 11.38 -13.44
C CYS A 157 -7.70 12.65 -12.63
N PRO A 158 -8.12 13.76 -13.28
CA PRO A 158 -8.45 14.98 -12.56
C PRO A 158 -9.63 14.80 -11.61
N GLU A 159 -9.58 15.45 -10.46
CA GLU A 159 -10.75 15.56 -9.59
C GLU A 159 -11.65 16.69 -10.07
N VAL A 160 -12.97 16.46 -10.07
CA VAL A 160 -13.92 17.43 -10.59
C VAL A 160 -15.08 17.62 -9.62
N ALA A 161 -15.35 18.87 -9.28
CA ALA A 161 -16.53 19.28 -8.55
C ALA A 161 -17.40 20.21 -9.42
N LEU A 162 -18.66 19.85 -9.59
CA LEU A 162 -19.65 20.67 -10.29
C LEU A 162 -20.12 21.78 -9.35
N LYS A 163 -19.95 23.04 -9.75
CA LYS A 163 -20.34 24.21 -8.95
C LYS A 163 -21.74 24.74 -9.29
N GLY A 164 -22.23 24.46 -10.50
CA GLY A 164 -23.59 24.83 -10.90
C GLY A 164 -23.76 24.87 -12.41
N PHE A 165 -24.93 25.35 -12.82
CA PHE A 165 -25.32 25.52 -14.22
C PHE A 165 -25.82 26.92 -14.49
N PHE A 166 -25.55 27.45 -15.68
CA PHE A 166 -26.13 28.68 -16.20
C PHE A 166 -26.84 28.41 -17.51
N VAL A 167 -28.07 28.92 -17.63
CA VAL A 167 -28.87 28.79 -18.85
C VAL A 167 -28.94 30.14 -19.53
N ASP A 168 -28.34 30.21 -20.70
CA ASP A 168 -28.45 31.34 -21.59
C ASP A 168 -29.75 31.21 -22.39
N LYS A 169 -30.78 31.96 -22.00
CA LYS A 169 -32.10 31.92 -22.64
C LYS A 169 -32.09 32.48 -24.06
N GLU A 170 -31.13 33.34 -24.39
CA GLU A 170 -31.05 33.96 -25.71
C GLU A 170 -30.47 32.98 -26.74
N LYS A 171 -29.45 32.21 -26.32
CA LYS A 171 -28.80 31.20 -27.17
C LYS A 171 -29.37 29.80 -27.01
N ASN A 172 -30.28 29.62 -26.04
CA ASN A 172 -30.82 28.32 -25.65
C ASN A 172 -29.74 27.29 -25.27
N ASP A 173 -28.64 27.78 -24.67
CA ASP A 173 -27.47 26.99 -24.29
C ASP A 173 -27.39 26.82 -22.77
N THR A 174 -26.95 25.64 -22.32
CA THR A 174 -26.66 25.38 -20.91
C THR A 174 -25.17 25.17 -20.69
N TYR A 175 -24.59 25.98 -19.80
CA TYR A 175 -23.21 25.86 -19.38
C TYR A 175 -23.15 25.26 -17.99
N ALA A 176 -22.18 24.39 -17.76
CA ALA A 176 -21.80 23.89 -16.44
C ALA A 176 -20.50 24.56 -16.00
N PHE A 177 -20.41 24.88 -14.71
CA PHE A 177 -19.20 25.39 -14.09
C PHE A 177 -18.55 24.27 -13.27
N PHE A 178 -17.34 23.89 -13.67
CA PHE A 178 -16.55 22.89 -13.00
C PHE A 178 -15.38 23.55 -12.26
N HIS A 179 -15.07 23.00 -11.10
CA HIS A 179 -13.80 23.20 -10.42
C HIS A 179 -13.02 21.90 -10.57
N VAL A 180 -11.90 21.97 -11.28
CA VAL A 180 -11.06 20.83 -11.63
C VAL A 180 -9.75 20.95 -10.88
N VAL A 181 -9.30 19.87 -10.26
CA VAL A 181 -7.98 19.77 -9.61
C VAL A 181 -7.15 18.76 -10.40
N LEU A 182 -6.03 19.24 -10.97
CA LEU A 182 -5.15 18.43 -11.80
C LEU A 182 -4.11 17.71 -10.95
N HIS A 183 -4.04 16.38 -11.06
CA HIS A 183 -2.98 15.56 -10.45
C HIS A 183 -1.79 15.37 -11.40
N PRO A 184 -0.55 15.24 -10.90
CA PRO A 184 -0.12 15.30 -9.49
C PRO A 184 0.13 16.72 -8.95
N GLY A 185 0.00 17.77 -9.78
CA GLY A 185 0.38 19.14 -9.41
C GLY A 185 -0.55 19.86 -8.43
N ASN A 186 -1.72 19.29 -8.13
CA ASN A 186 -2.82 19.93 -7.39
C ASN A 186 -3.18 21.33 -7.93
N GLU A 187 -3.08 21.51 -9.26
CA GLU A 187 -3.41 22.78 -9.88
C GLU A 187 -4.93 22.92 -10.00
N GLU A 188 -5.48 23.98 -9.42
CA GLU A 188 -6.91 24.26 -9.46
C GLU A 188 -7.29 25.10 -10.69
N LYS A 189 -8.31 24.64 -11.42
CA LYS A 189 -8.87 25.32 -12.59
C LYS A 189 -10.37 25.48 -12.45
N ARG A 190 -10.87 26.64 -12.87
CA ARG A 190 -12.31 26.89 -13.03
C ARG A 190 -12.64 26.85 -14.51
N VAL A 191 -13.59 26.00 -14.87
CA VAL A 191 -13.93 25.75 -16.27
C VAL A 191 -15.41 25.99 -16.45
N GLN A 192 -15.74 26.72 -17.51
CA GLN A 192 -17.10 26.81 -18.03
C GLN A 192 -17.15 25.96 -19.30
N ALA A 193 -18.03 24.97 -19.33
CA ALA A 193 -18.13 24.03 -20.45
C ALA A 193 -19.58 23.71 -20.78
N ARG A 194 -19.82 23.41 -22.06
CA ARG A 194 -21.08 22.91 -22.62
C ARG A 194 -20.98 21.42 -22.90
N VAL A 195 -22.13 20.78 -23.10
CA VAL A 195 -22.17 19.38 -23.52
C VAL A 195 -21.42 19.24 -24.85
N GLY A 196 -20.49 18.29 -24.90
CA GLY A 196 -19.57 18.06 -26.01
C GLY A 196 -18.19 18.70 -25.84
N ASP A 197 -18.02 19.68 -24.95
CA ASP A 197 -16.73 20.36 -24.77
C ASP A 197 -15.70 19.45 -24.09
N GLU A 198 -14.44 19.61 -24.51
CA GLU A 198 -13.28 18.94 -23.95
C GLU A 198 -12.40 19.91 -23.17
N PHE A 199 -11.95 19.49 -21.98
CA PHE A 199 -11.08 20.29 -21.12
C PHE A 199 -10.25 19.39 -20.22
N TYR A 200 -8.95 19.66 -20.11
CA TYR A 200 -8.03 18.98 -19.18
C TYR A 200 -8.09 17.44 -19.20
N GLY A 201 -8.22 16.84 -20.39
CA GLY A 201 -8.30 15.38 -20.55
C GLY A 201 -9.67 14.79 -20.21
N LEU A 202 -10.70 15.63 -20.05
CA LEU A 202 -12.08 15.26 -19.80
C LEU A 202 -12.97 15.74 -20.94
N ARG A 203 -14.09 15.05 -21.16
CA ARG A 203 -15.16 15.49 -22.06
C ARG A 203 -16.48 15.54 -21.30
N PHE A 204 -17.24 16.61 -21.49
CA PHE A 204 -18.56 16.75 -20.91
C PHE A 204 -19.61 16.04 -21.77
N VAL A 205 -20.12 14.90 -21.31
CA VAL A 205 -20.95 14.00 -22.13
C VAL A 205 -22.43 14.34 -22.04
N GLU A 206 -22.98 14.48 -20.83
CA GLU A 206 -24.41 14.72 -20.65
C GLU A 206 -24.74 15.39 -19.31
N ILE A 207 -25.89 16.07 -19.26
CA ILE A 207 -26.45 16.65 -18.03
C ILE A 207 -27.40 15.63 -17.41
N ILE A 208 -27.22 15.36 -16.10
CA ILE A 208 -28.05 14.43 -15.36
C ILE A 208 -29.32 15.12 -14.84
N GLY A 209 -30.47 14.66 -15.33
CA GLY A 209 -31.81 15.07 -14.86
C GLY A 209 -32.06 16.57 -15.00
N LYS A 210 -32.71 17.18 -14.00
CA LYS A 210 -33.00 18.63 -13.96
C LYS A 210 -31.79 19.48 -13.57
N ARG A 211 -30.62 19.23 -14.18
CA ARG A 211 -29.33 19.86 -13.83
C ARG A 211 -28.86 19.50 -12.41
N ARG A 212 -28.98 18.22 -12.04
CA ARG A 212 -28.54 17.69 -10.74
C ARG A 212 -27.11 17.17 -10.76
N GLY A 213 -26.54 17.00 -11.94
CA GLY A 213 -25.19 16.48 -12.11
C GLY A 213 -24.75 16.52 -13.57
N ALA A 214 -23.52 16.10 -13.81
CA ALA A 214 -22.92 15.98 -15.12
C ALA A 214 -22.25 14.61 -15.25
N VAL A 215 -22.27 14.04 -16.44
CA VAL A 215 -21.44 12.88 -16.80
C VAL A 215 -20.22 13.39 -17.55
N LEU A 216 -19.05 12.98 -17.09
CA LEU A 216 -17.77 13.28 -17.71
C LEU A 216 -17.13 11.99 -18.20
N GLU A 217 -16.46 12.04 -19.34
CA GLU A 217 -15.61 10.97 -19.87
C GLU A 217 -14.15 11.32 -19.62
N TYR A 218 -13.35 10.35 -19.17
CA TYR A 218 -11.90 10.51 -19.06
C TYR A 218 -11.21 10.05 -20.34
N LEU A 219 -10.64 10.98 -21.10
CA LEU A 219 -10.14 10.72 -22.46
C LEU A 219 -8.93 9.78 -22.50
N ALA A 220 -8.17 9.66 -21.40
CA ALA A 220 -7.06 8.72 -21.33
C ALA A 220 -7.50 7.25 -21.24
N VAL A 221 -8.76 6.99 -20.84
CA VAL A 221 -9.36 5.66 -20.80
C VAL A 221 -10.67 5.68 -21.58
N PRO A 222 -10.62 5.40 -22.90
CA PRO A 222 -11.78 5.52 -23.77
C PRO A 222 -13.01 4.76 -23.23
N GLY A 223 -14.16 5.45 -23.16
CA GLY A 223 -15.41 4.88 -22.66
C GLY A 223 -15.56 4.84 -21.14
N GLN A 224 -14.55 5.23 -20.36
CA GLN A 224 -14.69 5.40 -18.91
C GLN A 224 -15.41 6.72 -18.61
N THR A 225 -16.62 6.61 -18.06
CA THR A 225 -17.42 7.76 -17.65
C THR A 225 -17.65 7.76 -16.14
N PHE A 226 -17.78 8.95 -15.57
CA PHE A 226 -18.11 9.12 -14.16
C PHE A 226 -19.11 10.26 -13.96
N ARG A 227 -19.86 10.19 -12.87
CA ARG A 227 -20.93 11.13 -12.54
C ARG A 227 -20.43 12.11 -11.49
N VAL A 228 -20.57 13.40 -11.77
CA VAL A 228 -20.30 14.47 -10.82
C VAL A 228 -21.65 15.08 -10.42
N MET A 229 -22.02 14.91 -9.17
CA MET A 229 -23.26 15.49 -8.63
C MET A 229 -23.03 16.96 -8.29
N GLY A 230 -24.03 17.78 -8.56
CA GLY A 230 -24.04 19.18 -8.16
C GLY A 230 -24.44 19.34 -6.68
N PRO A 231 -24.22 20.53 -6.12
CA PRO A 231 -24.79 20.93 -4.83
C PRO A 231 -26.34 20.97 -4.87
#